data_AF-A0A371XP42-F1
#
_entry.id   AF-A0A371XP42-F1
#
_cell.length_a   1.000
_cell.length_b   1.000
_cell.length_c   1.000
_cell.angle_alpha   90.00
_cell.angle_beta   90.00
_cell.angle_gamma   90.00
#
_symmetry.space_group_name_H-M   'P 1'
#
loop_
_entity.id
_entity.type
_entity.pdbx_description
1 polymer ?
#
loop_
_entity_poly.entity_id
_entity_poly.type
_entity_poly.pdbx_seq_one_letter_code
_entity_poly.pdbx_strand_id
1 'polypeptide(L)'
;MCWTPAQAAAFLRHNASAYADQLTDLFEVMIGTGLRRGEALGLHWHDVHLAERRLYVRWTLTAVGNNHLHLGPPKTRASRAWIALSPRVTAALTRQARYYHALLPAGPPLEGLVFAHADGSPLRPQWVLDQLRRRTAELDLPRIGLHDLRHTAATIMISSGVPLAIVSKTLRHSTLSTTLNTYGHLLAYAARDAVSALGTALDHADHDNLTAPTASMAA
;
A
#
# COMPACT_ATOMS: atom_id res chain seq x y z
N MET A 1 1.56 -1.62 15.45
CA MET A 1 1.42 -0.15 15.66
C MET A 1 1.50 0.48 14.27
N CYS A 2 0.74 1.52 13.96
CA CYS A 2 0.72 2.12 12.62
C CYS A 2 0.69 3.64 12.70
N TRP A 3 1.17 4.31 11.66
CA TRP A 3 1.12 5.77 11.58
C TRP A 3 -0.26 6.29 11.17
N THR A 4 -0.57 7.50 11.61
CA THR A 4 -1.69 8.28 11.05
C THR A 4 -1.37 8.74 9.61
N PRO A 5 -2.36 9.13 8.80
CA PRO A 5 -2.10 9.72 7.48
C PRO A 5 -1.14 10.91 7.54
N ALA A 6 -1.27 11.76 8.56
CA ALA A 6 -0.41 12.93 8.74
C ALA A 6 1.05 12.54 9.04
N GLN A 7 1.28 11.56 9.91
CA GLN A 7 2.61 11.04 10.23
C GLN A 7 3.27 10.37 9.02
N ALA A 8 2.53 9.53 8.28
CA ALA A 8 3.02 8.90 7.06
C ALA A 8 3.40 9.95 5.99
N ALA A 9 2.56 10.98 5.81
CA ALA A 9 2.85 12.06 4.88
C ALA A 9 4.06 12.92 5.31
N ALA A 10 4.21 13.20 6.61
CA ALA A 10 5.36 13.90 7.15
C ALA A 10 6.66 13.13 6.92
N PHE A 11 6.65 11.82 7.21
CA PHE A 11 7.79 10.93 6.95
C PHE A 11 8.19 10.94 5.47
N LEU A 12 7.22 10.78 4.55
CA LEU A 12 7.50 10.76 3.11
C LEU A 12 8.02 12.12 2.60
N ARG A 13 7.47 13.24 3.08
CA ARG A 13 7.97 14.58 2.74
C ARG A 13 9.41 14.81 3.23
N HIS A 14 9.70 14.44 4.49
CA HIS A 14 11.05 14.54 5.04
C HIS A 14 12.05 13.72 4.24
N ASN A 15 11.68 12.49 3.87
CA ASN A 15 12.55 11.64 3.05
C ASN A 15 12.84 12.30 1.69
N ALA A 16 11.81 12.87 1.05
CA ALA A 16 11.96 13.58 -0.21
C ALA A 16 12.83 14.84 -0.11
N SER A 17 12.78 15.58 1.00
CA SER A 17 13.57 16.81 1.16
C SER A 17 14.99 16.57 1.67
N ALA A 18 15.19 15.64 2.59
CA ALA A 18 16.46 15.43 3.28
C ALA A 18 17.35 14.37 2.62
N TYR A 19 16.75 13.41 1.90
CA TYR A 19 17.49 12.28 1.31
C TYR A 19 17.37 12.23 -0.21
N ALA A 20 16.14 12.30 -0.73
CA ALA A 20 15.85 12.21 -2.16
C ALA A 20 16.50 11.00 -2.86
N ASP A 21 16.62 9.88 -2.15
CA ASP A 21 17.32 8.67 -2.58
C ASP A 21 16.36 7.49 -2.85
N GLN A 22 16.90 6.34 -3.30
CA GLN A 22 16.08 5.15 -3.60
C GLN A 22 15.22 4.68 -2.42
N LEU A 23 15.64 4.91 -1.17
CA LEU A 23 14.86 4.53 0.01
C LEU A 23 13.62 5.42 0.18
N THR A 24 13.71 6.68 -0.24
CA THR A 24 12.55 7.58 -0.31
C THR A 24 11.46 6.98 -1.21
N ASP A 25 11.85 6.55 -2.41
CA ASP A 25 10.93 5.95 -3.37
C ASP A 25 10.44 4.57 -2.91
N LEU A 26 11.29 3.76 -2.26
CA LEU A 26 10.91 2.49 -1.66
C LEU A 26 9.83 2.66 -0.60
N PHE A 27 9.98 3.61 0.33
CA PHE A 27 8.99 3.84 1.37
C PHE A 27 7.66 4.37 0.81
N GLU A 28 7.71 5.25 -0.20
CA GLU A 28 6.52 5.72 -0.92
C GLU A 28 5.77 4.54 -1.58
N VAL A 29 6.50 3.64 -2.25
CA VAL A 29 5.93 2.43 -2.86
C VAL A 29 5.34 1.51 -1.80
N MET A 30 6.05 1.23 -0.70
CA MET A 30 5.57 0.34 0.36
C MET A 30 4.28 0.84 1.01
N ILE A 31 4.21 2.13 1.36
CA ILE A 31 2.99 2.73 1.96
C ILE A 31 1.89 2.84 0.90
N GLY A 32 2.19 3.30 -0.31
CA GLY A 32 1.20 3.55 -1.36
C GLY A 32 0.58 2.31 -1.98
N THR A 33 1.22 1.13 -1.86
CA THR A 33 0.73 -0.14 -2.42
C THR A 33 0.40 -1.19 -1.35
N GLY A 34 0.85 -0.97 -0.12
CA GLY A 34 0.75 -1.96 0.96
C GLY A 34 1.54 -3.25 0.68
N LEU A 35 2.56 -3.25 -0.18
CA LEU A 35 3.43 -4.42 -0.40
C LEU A 35 4.00 -4.96 0.91
N ARG A 36 4.11 -6.30 1.05
CA ARG A 36 4.90 -6.88 2.15
C ARG A 36 6.38 -6.55 1.92
N ARG A 37 7.17 -6.46 3.00
CA ARG A 37 8.62 -6.14 2.90
C ARG A 37 9.36 -6.98 1.85
N GLY A 38 9.13 -8.29 1.80
CA GLY A 38 9.80 -9.16 0.85
C GLY A 38 9.33 -8.95 -0.59
N GLU A 39 8.06 -8.58 -0.79
CA GLU A 39 7.50 -8.28 -2.11
C GLU A 39 8.08 -6.96 -2.65
N ALA A 40 8.20 -5.94 -1.79
CA ALA A 40 8.81 -4.67 -2.17
C ALA A 40 10.31 -4.81 -2.51
N LEU A 41 11.05 -5.55 -1.67
CA LEU A 41 12.48 -5.80 -1.89
C LEU A 41 12.77 -6.87 -2.95
N GLY A 42 11.75 -7.58 -3.42
CA GLY A 42 11.83 -8.53 -4.53
C GLY A 42 11.22 -7.99 -5.82
N LEU A 43 10.74 -6.74 -5.86
CA LEU A 43 10.09 -6.19 -7.04
C LEU A 43 11.09 -6.06 -8.19
N HIS A 44 10.74 -6.57 -9.36
CA HIS A 44 11.56 -6.50 -10.58
C HIS A 44 10.99 -5.48 -11.57
N TRP A 45 11.85 -4.88 -12.39
CA TRP A 45 11.44 -3.91 -13.40
C TRP A 45 10.45 -4.48 -14.43
N HIS A 46 10.64 -5.75 -14.82
CA HIS A 46 9.72 -6.45 -15.73
C HIS A 46 8.30 -6.63 -15.17
N ASP A 47 8.10 -6.45 -13.86
CA ASP A 47 6.79 -6.52 -13.21
C ASP A 47 6.14 -5.14 -13.01
N VAL A 48 6.79 -4.05 -13.44
CA VAL A 48 6.30 -2.67 -13.28
C VAL A 48 5.86 -2.10 -14.62
N HIS A 49 4.55 -1.88 -14.77
CA HIS A 49 3.96 -1.34 -15.99
C HIS A 49 3.49 0.10 -15.76
N LEU A 50 4.40 1.07 -15.93
CA LEU A 50 4.13 2.48 -15.63
C LEU A 50 3.03 3.08 -16.51
N ALA A 51 2.99 2.74 -17.81
CA ALA A 51 1.97 3.22 -18.74
C ALA A 51 0.55 2.77 -18.34
N GLU A 52 0.44 1.53 -17.86
CA GLU A 52 -0.81 0.91 -17.42
C GLU A 52 -1.12 1.19 -15.94
N ARG A 53 -0.23 1.91 -15.24
CA ARG A 53 -0.30 2.21 -13.80
C ARG A 53 -0.61 0.98 -12.96
N ARG A 54 0.12 -0.12 -13.21
CA ARG A 54 0.00 -1.36 -12.42
C ARG A 54 1.35 -2.03 -12.23
N LEU A 55 1.44 -2.83 -11.17
CA LEU A 55 2.56 -3.77 -10.98
C LEU A 55 2.06 -5.17 -10.65
N TYR A 56 2.91 -6.17 -10.88
CA TYR A 56 2.67 -7.56 -10.50
C TYR A 56 3.63 -7.98 -9.39
N VAL A 57 3.16 -8.86 -8.50
CA VAL A 57 3.99 -9.40 -7.41
C VAL A 57 4.36 -10.83 -7.75
N ARG A 58 5.54 -11.04 -8.33
CA ARG A 58 6.02 -12.38 -8.72
C ARG A 58 7.10 -12.96 -7.83
N TRP A 59 7.67 -12.13 -6.96
CA TRP A 59 8.82 -12.47 -6.16
C TRP A 59 8.67 -11.98 -4.73
N THR A 60 9.29 -12.69 -3.80
CA THR A 60 9.51 -12.25 -2.44
C THR A 60 10.96 -12.50 -2.05
N LEU A 61 11.62 -11.47 -1.54
CA LEU A 61 12.93 -11.58 -0.91
C LEU A 61 12.77 -12.03 0.55
N THR A 62 13.47 -13.08 0.93
CA THR A 62 13.50 -13.63 2.28
C THR A 62 14.94 -13.78 2.77
N ALA A 63 15.19 -13.56 4.06
CA ALA A 63 16.46 -13.89 4.68
C ALA A 63 16.33 -15.23 5.40
N VAL A 64 17.19 -16.19 5.10
CA VAL A 64 17.20 -17.56 5.65
C VAL A 64 18.54 -17.82 6.36
N GLY A 65 18.50 -18.58 7.47
CA GLY A 65 19.63 -19.18 8.19
C GLY A 65 20.97 -18.43 8.08
N ASN A 66 21.18 -17.41 8.90
CA ASN A 66 22.37 -16.54 8.90
C ASN A 66 22.46 -15.55 7.72
N ASN A 67 21.33 -14.91 7.39
CA ASN A 67 21.28 -13.73 6.53
C ASN A 67 21.53 -14.01 5.03
N HIS A 68 21.42 -15.26 4.58
CA HIS A 68 21.39 -15.57 3.15
C HIS A 68 20.09 -15.07 2.54
N LEU A 69 20.20 -14.25 1.50
CA LEU A 69 19.05 -13.70 0.81
C LEU A 69 18.58 -14.69 -0.26
N HIS A 70 17.31 -15.04 -0.19
CA HIS A 70 16.64 -15.96 -1.12
C HIS A 70 15.45 -15.25 -1.78
N LEU A 71 15.47 -15.21 -3.11
CA LEU A 71 14.35 -14.80 -3.94
C LEU A 71 13.54 -16.03 -4.33
N GLY A 72 12.25 -16.02 -4.00
CA GLY A 72 11.33 -17.07 -4.40
C GLY A 72 9.95 -16.53 -4.75
N PRO A 73 9.05 -17.37 -5.28
CA PRO A 73 7.68 -16.96 -5.56
C PRO A 73 6.92 -16.64 -4.26
N PRO A 74 5.92 -15.73 -4.29
CA PRO A 74 5.05 -15.49 -3.16
C PRO A 74 4.37 -16.77 -2.68
N LYS A 75 4.21 -16.90 -1.37
CA LYS A 75 3.68 -18.10 -0.71
C LYS A 75 2.27 -18.48 -1.17
N THR A 76 1.48 -17.53 -1.66
CA THR A 76 0.06 -17.76 -2.00
C THR A 76 -0.28 -17.24 -3.38
N ARG A 77 -1.20 -17.91 -4.08
CA ARG A 77 -1.72 -17.49 -5.39
C ARG A 77 -2.31 -16.08 -5.35
N ALA A 78 -3.02 -15.73 -4.28
CA ALA A 78 -3.60 -14.39 -4.09
C ALA A 78 -2.53 -13.29 -4.11
N SER A 79 -1.34 -13.58 -3.56
CA SER A 79 -0.24 -12.61 -3.52
C SER A 79 0.30 -12.26 -4.92
N ARG A 80 0.01 -13.07 -5.95
CA ARG A 80 0.44 -12.87 -7.34
C ARG A 80 -0.46 -11.93 -8.15
N ALA A 81 -1.53 -11.41 -7.55
CA ALA A 81 -2.40 -10.45 -8.21
C ALA A 81 -1.69 -9.11 -8.45
N TRP A 82 -2.20 -8.35 -9.42
CA TRP A 82 -1.70 -7.02 -9.72
C TRP A 82 -2.12 -5.98 -8.66
N ILE A 83 -1.42 -4.85 -8.63
CA ILE A 83 -1.73 -3.69 -7.78
C ILE A 83 -1.82 -2.46 -8.67
N ALA A 84 -2.87 -1.65 -8.50
CA ALA A 84 -2.97 -0.33 -9.12
C ALA A 84 -1.93 0.64 -8.53
N LEU A 85 -1.39 1.53 -9.35
CA LEU A 85 -0.46 2.58 -8.94
C LEU A 85 -1.18 3.93 -8.92
N SER A 86 -1.13 4.60 -7.77
CA SER A 86 -1.54 6.00 -7.68
C SER A 86 -0.52 6.90 -8.38
N PRO A 87 -0.88 8.14 -8.75
CA PRO A 87 0.07 9.09 -9.36
C PRO A 87 1.36 9.28 -8.54
N ARG A 88 1.27 9.26 -7.20
CA ARG A 88 2.44 9.39 -6.32
C ARG A 88 3.39 8.19 -6.42
N VAL A 89 2.82 6.98 -6.43
CA VAL A 89 3.60 5.73 -6.57
C VAL A 89 4.22 5.64 -7.97
N THR A 90 3.46 6.00 -9.01
CA THR A 90 3.98 6.08 -10.38
C THR A 90 5.15 7.07 -10.47
N ALA A 91 5.04 8.24 -9.83
CA ALA A 91 6.13 9.22 -9.79
C ALA A 91 7.39 8.69 -9.08
N ALA A 92 7.23 7.97 -7.95
CA ALA A 92 8.35 7.34 -7.25
C ALA A 92 9.05 6.28 -8.09
N LEU A 93 8.29 5.38 -8.72
CA LEU A 93 8.86 4.37 -9.62
C LEU A 93 9.51 5.00 -10.87
N THR A 94 8.98 6.12 -11.36
CA THR A 94 9.59 6.86 -12.48
C THR A 94 10.92 7.52 -12.07
N ARG A 95 11.01 8.09 -10.86
CA ARG A 95 12.29 8.61 -10.33
C ARG A 95 13.31 7.49 -10.18
N GLN A 96 12.90 6.36 -9.62
CA GLN A 96 13.76 5.19 -9.48
C GLN A 96 14.24 4.64 -10.82
N ALA A 97 13.38 4.62 -11.85
CA ALA A 97 13.76 4.23 -13.21
C ALA A 97 14.83 5.16 -13.80
N ARG A 98 14.67 6.49 -13.60
CA ARG A 98 15.66 7.49 -14.03
C ARG A 98 17.00 7.32 -13.30
N TYR A 99 16.97 7.04 -12.00
CA TYR A 99 18.16 6.74 -11.22
C TYR A 99 18.94 5.56 -11.82
N TYR A 100 18.26 4.45 -12.14
CA TYR A 100 18.92 3.29 -12.77
C TYR A 100 19.43 3.59 -14.18
N HIS A 101 18.66 4.31 -15.00
CA HIS A 101 19.12 4.68 -16.34
C HIS A 101 20.38 5.55 -16.32
N ALA A 102 20.56 6.39 -15.29
CA ALA A 102 21.77 7.19 -15.13
C ALA A 102 23.01 6.35 -14.75
N LEU A 103 22.82 5.14 -14.20
CA LEU A 103 23.89 4.21 -13.82
C LEU A 103 24.29 3.25 -14.95
N LEU A 104 23.42 3.06 -15.94
CA LEU A 104 23.64 2.14 -17.05
C LEU A 104 24.21 2.90 -18.27
N PRO A 105 25.13 2.31 -19.06
CA PRO A 105 25.45 2.82 -20.38
C PRO A 105 24.17 2.91 -21.22
N ALA A 106 24.04 3.92 -22.07
CA ALA A 106 22.86 4.05 -22.94
C ALA A 106 22.67 2.76 -23.76
N GLY A 107 21.55 2.04 -23.59
CA GLY A 107 21.27 0.86 -24.40
C GLY A 107 20.31 -0.19 -23.84
N PRO A 108 20.52 -0.77 -22.63
CA PRO A 108 19.72 -1.91 -22.21
C PRO A 108 18.40 -1.50 -21.53
N PRO A 109 17.35 -2.34 -21.61
CA PRO A 109 16.15 -2.18 -20.83
C PRO A 109 16.44 -2.25 -19.33
N LEU A 110 15.57 -1.67 -18.51
CA LEU A 110 15.67 -1.82 -17.05
C LEU A 110 15.46 -3.30 -16.68
N GLU A 111 16.50 -3.92 -16.15
CA GLU A 111 16.51 -5.31 -15.72
C GLU A 111 16.79 -5.45 -14.22
N GLY A 112 16.45 -6.61 -13.65
CA GLY A 112 16.70 -6.91 -12.25
C GLY A 112 15.73 -6.23 -11.28
N LEU A 113 16.22 -6.03 -10.05
CA LEU A 113 15.45 -5.49 -8.93
C LEU A 113 15.24 -3.98 -9.07
N VAL A 114 14.04 -3.51 -8.73
CA VAL A 114 13.69 -2.08 -8.69
C VAL A 114 14.46 -1.36 -7.58
N PHE A 115 14.70 -2.03 -6.46
CA PHE A 115 15.43 -1.50 -5.31
C PHE A 115 16.58 -2.44 -4.95
N ALA A 116 17.78 -2.07 -5.39
CA ALA A 116 19.02 -2.81 -5.17
C ALA A 116 20.21 -1.87 -4.98
N HIS A 117 21.34 -2.44 -4.58
CA HIS A 117 22.62 -1.76 -4.63
C HIS A 117 23.03 -1.47 -6.08
N ALA A 118 24.03 -0.60 -6.28
CA ALA A 118 24.50 -0.21 -7.61
C ALA A 118 25.05 -1.40 -8.43
N ASP A 119 25.53 -2.45 -7.76
CA ASP A 119 25.98 -3.71 -8.37
C ASP A 119 24.82 -4.68 -8.70
N GLY A 120 23.56 -4.26 -8.48
CA GLY A 120 22.37 -5.07 -8.68
C GLY A 120 22.04 -6.03 -7.53
N SER A 121 22.87 -6.08 -6.49
CA SER A 121 22.63 -6.98 -5.35
C SER A 121 21.43 -6.51 -4.50
N PRO A 122 20.63 -7.44 -3.95
CA PRO A 122 19.42 -7.11 -3.21
C PRO A 122 19.70 -6.35 -1.90
N LEU A 123 18.87 -5.36 -1.59
CA LEU A 123 18.91 -4.68 -0.30
C LEU A 123 18.52 -5.65 0.83
N ARG A 124 19.34 -5.69 1.89
CA ARG A 124 19.06 -6.53 3.06
C ARG A 124 17.87 -5.97 3.85
N PRO A 125 16.83 -6.77 4.18
CA PRO A 125 15.68 -6.29 4.94
C PRO A 125 16.03 -5.63 6.28
N GLN A 126 17.06 -6.14 6.96
CA GLN A 126 17.54 -5.57 8.22
C GLN A 126 18.13 -4.17 8.02
N TRP A 127 18.94 -3.97 6.98
CA TRP A 127 19.50 -2.66 6.66
C TRP A 127 18.42 -1.63 6.34
N VAL A 128 17.41 -2.02 5.54
CA VAL A 128 16.26 -1.15 5.21
C VAL A 128 15.46 -0.81 6.48
N LEU A 129 15.29 -1.75 7.40
CA LEU A 129 14.63 -1.52 8.69
C LEU A 129 15.42 -0.53 9.56
N ASP A 130 16.74 -0.64 9.59
CA ASP A 130 17.60 0.26 10.35
C ASP A 130 17.57 1.68 9.77
N GLN A 131 17.54 1.81 8.44
CA GLN A 131 17.33 3.11 7.78
C GLN A 131 15.94 3.69 8.07
N LEU A 132 14.88 2.88 8.02
CA LEU A 132 13.53 3.31 8.40
C LEU A 132 13.53 3.87 9.83
N ARG A 133 14.12 3.15 10.79
CA ARG A 133 14.17 3.55 12.20
C ARG A 133 14.95 4.84 12.40
N ARG A 134 16.12 4.96 11.76
CA ARG A 134 16.95 6.17 11.82
C ARG A 134 16.17 7.40 11.32
N ARG A 135 15.58 7.32 10.13
CA ARG A 135 14.80 8.41 9.53
C ARG A 135 13.50 8.71 10.26
N THR A 136 12.91 7.71 10.92
CA THR A 136 11.74 7.90 11.79
C THR A 136 12.09 8.71 13.03
N ALA A 137 13.25 8.43 13.65
CA ALA A 137 13.71 9.12 14.86
C ALA A 137 14.02 10.61 14.62
N GLU A 138 14.42 10.98 13.39
CA GLU A 138 14.66 12.38 12.99
C GLU A 138 13.40 13.26 13.05
N LEU A 139 12.21 12.67 13.11
CA LEU A 139 10.92 13.36 13.15
C LEU A 139 10.15 13.12 14.47
N ASP A 140 10.77 12.46 15.44
CA ASP A 140 10.13 12.02 16.69
C ASP A 140 8.81 11.25 16.44
N LEU A 141 8.77 10.46 15.36
CA LEU A 141 7.61 9.66 15.01
C LEU A 141 7.59 8.33 15.78
N PRO A 142 6.39 7.74 16.02
CA PRO A 142 6.30 6.43 16.64
C PRO A 142 7.14 5.38 15.90
N ARG A 143 7.95 4.63 16.64
CA ARG A 143 8.82 3.61 16.07
C ARG A 143 7.99 2.45 15.53
N ILE A 144 8.17 2.17 14.24
CA ILE A 144 7.50 1.06 13.55
C ILE A 144 8.50 0.18 12.79
N GLY A 145 8.06 -1.02 12.39
CA GLY A 145 8.81 -1.92 11.51
C GLY A 145 8.37 -1.83 10.05
N LEU A 146 9.11 -2.50 9.16
CA LEU A 146 8.77 -2.52 7.72
C LEU A 146 7.39 -3.14 7.42
N HIS A 147 6.94 -4.10 8.24
CA HIS A 147 5.61 -4.67 8.08
C HIS A 147 4.51 -3.70 8.51
N ASP A 148 4.80 -2.81 9.47
CA ASP A 148 3.87 -1.81 9.94
C ASP A 148 3.59 -0.71 8.90
N LEU A 149 4.45 -0.54 7.89
CA LEU A 149 4.14 0.31 6.72
C LEU A 149 2.92 -0.22 5.95
N ARG A 150 2.79 -1.54 5.84
CA ARG A 150 1.59 -2.18 5.27
C ARG A 150 0.38 -2.05 6.20
N HIS A 151 0.57 -2.17 7.52
CA HIS A 151 -0.49 -1.89 8.47
C HIS A 151 -0.96 -0.43 8.36
N THR A 152 -0.04 0.50 8.20
CA THR A 152 -0.32 1.93 7.97
C THR A 152 -1.15 2.11 6.69
N ALA A 153 -0.76 1.50 5.57
CA ALA A 153 -1.55 1.54 4.33
C ALA A 153 -2.97 1.00 4.52
N ALA A 154 -3.12 -0.12 5.23
CA ALA A 154 -4.42 -0.74 5.51
C ALA A 154 -5.30 0.16 6.38
N THR A 155 -4.76 0.66 7.50
CA THR A 155 -5.48 1.55 8.42
C THR A 155 -5.91 2.82 7.70
N ILE A 156 -5.05 3.44 6.89
CA ILE A 156 -5.40 4.64 6.13
C ILE A 156 -6.57 4.36 5.17
N MET A 157 -6.55 3.25 4.41
CA MET A 157 -7.66 2.92 3.52
C MET A 157 -8.97 2.69 4.28
N ILE A 158 -8.93 1.94 5.39
CA ILE A 158 -10.12 1.63 6.21
C ILE A 158 -10.69 2.90 6.83
N SER A 159 -9.85 3.73 7.45
CA SER A 159 -10.25 5.00 8.04
C SER A 159 -10.73 6.03 6.99
N SER A 160 -10.37 5.84 5.71
CA SER A 160 -10.89 6.63 4.59
C SER A 160 -12.21 6.08 4.02
N GLY A 161 -12.83 5.10 4.67
CA GLY A 161 -14.11 4.52 4.27
C GLY A 161 -14.04 3.48 3.15
N VAL A 162 -12.85 3.01 2.77
CA VAL A 162 -12.73 1.95 1.76
C VAL A 162 -13.29 0.64 2.33
N PRO A 163 -14.25 -0.03 1.65
CA PRO A 163 -14.85 -1.24 2.16
C PRO A 163 -13.80 -2.33 2.46
N LEU A 164 -13.96 -3.04 3.58
CA LEU A 164 -12.96 -4.01 4.07
C LEU A 164 -12.62 -5.10 3.03
N ALA A 165 -13.61 -5.53 2.24
CA ALA A 165 -13.41 -6.48 1.15
C ALA A 165 -12.48 -5.95 0.06
N ILE A 166 -12.61 -4.66 -0.28
CA ILE A 166 -11.75 -3.97 -1.24
C ILE A 166 -10.35 -3.81 -0.67
N VAL A 167 -10.21 -3.38 0.59
CA VAL A 167 -8.91 -3.31 1.28
C VAL A 167 -8.21 -4.67 1.28
N SER A 168 -8.94 -5.74 1.63
CA SER A 168 -8.43 -7.11 1.62
C SER A 168 -7.92 -7.53 0.24
N LYS A 169 -8.64 -7.16 -0.82
CA LYS A 169 -8.27 -7.45 -2.21
C LYS A 169 -7.04 -6.66 -2.64
N THR A 170 -7.01 -5.35 -2.37
CA THR A 170 -5.88 -4.44 -2.66
C THR A 170 -4.60 -4.93 -2.00
N LEU A 171 -4.69 -5.33 -0.73
CA LEU A 171 -3.56 -5.86 0.02
C LEU A 171 -3.20 -7.31 -0.38
N ARG A 172 -4.02 -7.99 -1.17
CA ARG A 172 -3.80 -9.40 -1.57
C ARG A 172 -3.73 -10.35 -0.37
N HIS A 173 -4.63 -10.17 0.59
CA HIS A 173 -4.84 -11.18 1.62
C HIS A 173 -5.50 -12.43 1.01
N SER A 174 -5.06 -13.61 1.45
CA SER A 174 -5.62 -14.90 0.99
C SER A 174 -7.07 -15.09 1.43
N THR A 175 -7.44 -14.52 2.58
CA THR A 175 -8.78 -14.58 3.13
C THR A 175 -9.21 -13.21 3.64
N LEU A 176 -10.50 -12.91 3.55
CA LEU A 176 -11.07 -11.70 4.17
C LEU A 176 -10.92 -11.72 5.70
N SER A 177 -10.99 -12.90 6.31
CA SER A 177 -10.81 -13.08 7.76
C SER A 177 -9.47 -12.54 8.26
N THR A 178 -8.42 -12.60 7.45
CA THR A 178 -7.12 -11.98 7.81
C THR A 178 -7.28 -10.47 8.05
N THR A 179 -7.98 -9.78 7.15
CA THR A 179 -8.24 -8.35 7.24
C THR A 179 -9.17 -8.04 8.41
N LEU A 180 -10.24 -8.82 8.58
CA LEU A 180 -11.22 -8.64 9.65
C LEU A 180 -10.60 -8.85 11.03
N ASN A 181 -9.82 -9.92 11.22
CA ASN A 181 -9.16 -10.19 12.50
C ASN A 181 -8.11 -9.11 12.85
N THR A 182 -7.49 -8.50 11.83
CA THR A 182 -6.45 -7.48 12.06
C THR A 182 -7.07 -6.09 12.30
N TYR A 183 -8.11 -5.71 11.55
CA TYR A 183 -8.61 -4.34 11.49
C TYR A 183 -10.08 -4.18 11.89
N GLY A 184 -10.76 -5.26 12.27
CA GLY A 184 -12.19 -5.24 12.59
C GLY A 184 -12.54 -4.28 13.74
N HIS A 185 -11.60 -4.03 14.66
CA HIS A 185 -11.76 -3.03 15.72
C HIS A 185 -11.99 -1.60 15.19
N LEU A 186 -11.54 -1.29 13.96
CA LEU A 186 -11.78 0.00 13.31
C LEU A 186 -13.22 0.14 12.78
N LEU A 187 -13.99 -0.95 12.75
CA LEU A 187 -15.36 -0.99 12.20
C LEU A 187 -16.46 -0.90 13.26
N ALA A 188 -16.11 -0.82 14.55
CA ALA A 188 -17.09 -0.83 15.64
C ALA A 188 -18.14 0.30 15.50
N TYR A 189 -17.71 1.50 15.11
CA TYR A 189 -18.61 2.63 14.85
C TYR A 189 -19.39 2.48 13.54
N ALA A 190 -18.76 1.92 12.50
CA ALA A 190 -19.38 1.71 11.20
C ALA A 190 -20.61 0.78 11.26
N ALA A 191 -20.63 -0.19 12.18
CA ALA A 191 -21.80 -1.05 12.40
C ALA A 191 -23.01 -0.26 12.91
N ARG A 192 -22.80 0.71 13.81
CA ARG A 192 -23.86 1.60 14.30
C ARG A 192 -24.36 2.51 13.19
N ASP A 193 -23.43 3.13 12.46
CA ASP A 193 -23.76 4.03 11.36
C ASP A 193 -24.56 3.32 10.26
N ALA A 194 -24.24 2.05 9.98
CA ALA A 194 -24.97 1.23 9.01
C ALA A 194 -26.43 1.00 9.43
N VAL A 195 -26.70 0.75 10.70
CA VAL A 195 -28.07 0.59 11.21
C VAL A 195 -28.81 1.93 11.21
N SER A 196 -28.15 3.03 11.58
CA SER A 196 -28.73 4.38 11.50
C SER A 196 -29.07 4.79 10.07
N ALA A 197 -28.23 4.43 9.10
CA ALA A 197 -28.48 4.69 7.68
C ALA A 197 -29.72 3.95 7.16
N LEU A 198 -29.98 2.72 7.63
CA LEU A 198 -31.20 1.98 7.31
C LEU A 198 -32.44 2.73 7.79
N GLY A 199 -32.47 3.16 9.07
CA GLY A 199 -33.59 3.93 9.61
C GLY A 199 -33.84 5.22 8.83
N THR A 200 -32.78 5.98 8.56
CA THR A 200 -32.87 7.24 7.78
C THR A 200 -33.46 7.00 6.38
N ALA A 201 -33.04 5.93 5.70
CA ALA A 201 -33.55 5.60 4.36
C ALA A 201 -35.03 5.23 4.36
N LEU A 202 -35.49 4.52 5.40
CA LEU A 202 -36.91 4.19 5.58
C LEU A 202 -37.73 5.44 5.88
N ASP A 203 -37.27 6.27 6.82
CA ASP A 203 -37.94 7.53 7.17
C ASP A 203 -38.10 8.45 5.95
N HIS A 204 -37.06 8.56 5.11
CA HIS A 204 -37.13 9.32 3.86
C HIS A 204 -38.17 8.73 2.89
N ALA A 205 -38.19 7.41 2.70
CA ALA A 205 -39.16 6.76 1.81
C ALA A 205 -40.61 6.96 2.27
N ASP A 206 -40.85 6.96 3.59
CA ASP A 206 -42.17 7.24 4.16
C ASP A 206 -42.59 8.71 3.92
N HIS A 207 -41.66 9.66 4.09
CA HIS A 207 -41.92 11.08 3.80
C HIS A 207 -42.19 11.33 2.30
N ASP A 208 -41.45 10.68 1.40
CA ASP A 208 -41.65 10.79 -0.05
C ASP A 208 -43.02 10.20 -0.46
N ASN A 209 -43.46 9.10 0.16
CA ASN A 209 -44.77 8.52 -0.08
C ASN A 209 -45.92 9.37 0.49
N LEU A 210 -45.70 10.09 1.60
CA LEU A 210 -46.69 10.99 2.20
C LEU A 210 -46.83 12.32 1.44
N THR A 211 -45.82 12.71 0.68
CA THR A 211 -45.79 13.97 -0.09
C THR A 211 -46.10 13.79 -1.57
N ALA A 212 -46.15 12.55 -2.09
CA ALA A 212 -46.64 12.26 -3.42
C ALA A 212 -48.12 12.67 -3.54
N PRO A 213 -48.51 13.60 -4.43
CA PRO A 213 -49.90 13.98 -4.60
C PRO A 213 -50.66 12.74 -5.03
N THR A 214 -51.71 12.40 -4.29
CA THR A 214 -52.72 11.43 -4.68
C THR A 214 -53.27 11.86 -6.03
N ALA A 215 -52.76 11.26 -7.11
CA ALA A 215 -53.35 11.39 -8.43
C ALA A 215 -54.76 10.82 -8.32
N SER A 216 -55.71 11.74 -8.18
CA SER A 216 -57.13 11.50 -8.12
C SER A 216 -57.53 10.57 -9.27
N MET A 217 -58.00 9.38 -8.91
CA MET A 217 -58.94 8.62 -9.72
C MET A 217 -60.16 9.51 -9.96
N ALA A 218 -60.28 10.06 -11.15
CA ALA A 218 -61.51 10.64 -11.66
C ALA A 218 -61.84 9.97 -13.00
N ALA A 219 -62.91 9.15 -12.92
CA ALA A 219 -63.90 8.76 -13.94
C ALA A 219 -63.41 8.27 -15.31
#